data_AF-A0A2K9LUV9-F1
#
_entry.id   AF-A0A2K9LUV9-F1
#
_cell.length_a   1.000
_cell.length_b   1.000
_cell.length_c   1.000
_cell.angle_alpha   90.00
_cell.angle_beta   90.00
_cell.angle_gamma   90.00
#
_symmetry.space_group_name_H-M   'P 1'
#
loop_
_entity.id
_entity.type
_entity.pdbx_description
1 polymer ?
#
loop_
_entity_poly.entity_id
_entity_poly.type
_entity_poly.pdbx_seq_one_letter_code
_entity_poly.pdbx_strand_id
1 'polypeptide(L)'
;MKKLLTILAAASFVISSTTTTVVSCTVKSKNIDSLNFNWDLGQMEGIINQKTIIQKLAEINDINKDNKTSKRKEIEALASMKFDENSIVKISKIEEDTLENNEKNIESYKATLKASQRSKVLKGQVEIRFEATQEQVKEALNPIQQKERNLMGTWWNWGTEINLKDENGDDKKVGMGYKDPKLSSVVNAKSNPFDIINISALKTNGGEYDIKGLNIGDFTTEPQGSHGDWEFDYPNSTFLTNRREARWGENSSTDKWETNEKIITSLGGATADRMLWRWNQKDELRDKLYEIIDGFGFDGLDLAITGKTLYNRESQETLSQAIKEIMVEYWLDGRDFHLSITSKIPWLFKDALNSNKPTVIPFIESMDGWYNDITILLYNMNRPVNFVNSPEKYTIEGVGDQGKVTIEKGEKIRSTQSFGDTIEHPAYFYGTLRAILDEEWNKNTRFISLANKPIRIGAASTFGSSSGAFGVAPSSTISGQTTNNLEVALNKMLQDCGSVVENIIGFSYFGINHDQIMSNQSDPKNPTNFNYGENIQKTIGDLLTPLMNKTKSK
;
A
#
# COMPACT_ATOMS: atom_id res chain seq x y z
N MET A 1 -56.73 43.01 4.12
CA MET A 1 -55.69 42.59 3.15
C MET A 1 -54.26 42.75 3.65
N LYS A 2 -53.87 43.82 4.38
CA LYS A 2 -52.48 43.98 4.86
C LYS A 2 -52.00 42.94 5.89
N LYS A 3 -52.89 42.29 6.67
CA LYS A 3 -52.51 41.24 7.64
C LYS A 3 -52.38 39.83 7.03
N LEU A 4 -52.92 39.59 5.83
CA LEU A 4 -52.81 38.30 5.14
C LEU A 4 -51.47 38.16 4.39
N LEU A 5 -50.95 39.28 3.87
CA LEU A 5 -49.65 39.33 3.18
C LEU A 5 -48.46 39.12 4.13
N THR A 6 -48.56 39.52 5.40
CA THR A 6 -47.47 39.31 6.37
C THR A 6 -47.33 37.86 6.79
N ILE A 7 -48.42 37.08 6.78
CA ILE A 7 -48.38 35.64 7.11
C ILE A 7 -47.83 34.82 5.92
N LEU A 8 -48.11 35.23 4.68
CA LEU A 8 -47.52 34.59 3.51
C LEU A 8 -46.03 34.91 3.33
N ALA A 9 -45.58 36.11 3.71
CA ALA A 9 -44.16 36.47 3.68
C ALA A 9 -43.32 35.70 4.73
N ALA A 10 -43.90 35.39 5.90
CA ALA A 10 -43.25 34.57 6.93
C ALA A 10 -43.24 33.06 6.58
N ALA A 11 -44.21 32.59 5.79
CA ALA A 11 -44.23 31.22 5.30
C ALA A 11 -43.26 30.98 4.11
N SER A 12 -42.86 32.02 3.39
CA SER A 12 -41.90 31.94 2.27
C SER A 12 -40.42 31.94 2.69
N PHE A 13 -40.10 32.11 3.99
CA PHE A 13 -38.71 32.08 4.50
C PHE A 13 -38.42 30.89 5.44
N VAL A 14 -39.33 29.92 5.55
CA VAL A 14 -39.08 28.63 6.22
C VAL A 14 -39.38 27.46 5.28
N ILE A 15 -39.00 27.62 4.01
CA ILE A 15 -38.64 26.45 3.20
C ILE A 15 -37.13 26.43 3.22
N SER A 16 -36.58 25.62 4.12
CA SER A 16 -35.19 25.17 4.07
C SER A 16 -34.93 24.67 2.65
N SER A 17 -34.26 25.51 1.86
CA SER A 17 -33.86 25.22 0.50
C SER A 17 -32.67 24.25 0.52
N THR A 18 -32.83 23.01 0.99
CA THR A 18 -31.93 21.87 0.71
C THR A 18 -32.56 20.54 1.14
N THR A 19 -33.80 20.24 0.78
CA THR A 19 -34.18 18.83 0.56
C THR A 19 -34.11 18.57 -0.93
N THR A 20 -32.90 18.54 -1.46
CA THR A 20 -32.64 17.69 -2.63
C THR A 20 -33.11 16.30 -2.22
N THR A 21 -34.26 15.89 -2.73
CA THR A 21 -34.67 14.49 -2.75
C THR A 21 -33.58 13.78 -3.52
N VAL A 22 -32.56 13.30 -2.80
CA VAL A 22 -31.54 12.44 -3.38
C VAL A 22 -32.31 11.19 -3.73
N VAL A 23 -32.65 11.03 -5.01
CA VAL A 23 -33.08 9.75 -5.56
C VAL A 23 -31.88 8.84 -5.38
N SER A 24 -31.82 8.18 -4.22
CA SER A 24 -30.91 7.08 -3.97
C SER A 24 -31.34 5.98 -4.93
N CYS A 25 -30.74 5.97 -6.11
CA CYS A 25 -30.66 4.77 -6.93
C CYS A 25 -29.88 3.74 -6.10
N THR A 26 -30.59 3.03 -5.23
CA THR A 26 -29.99 2.00 -4.39
C THR A 26 -29.51 0.91 -5.33
N VAL A 27 -28.19 0.88 -5.58
CA VAL A 27 -27.54 -0.18 -6.32
C VAL A 27 -27.85 -1.47 -5.58
N LYS A 28 -28.65 -2.35 -6.20
CA LYS A 28 -29.05 -3.61 -5.57
C LYS A 28 -27.87 -4.57 -5.64
N SER A 29 -27.15 -4.70 -4.53
CA SER A 29 -26.14 -5.75 -4.35
C SER A 29 -26.77 -7.14 -4.53
N LYS A 30 -26.14 -8.00 -5.33
CA LYS A 30 -26.56 -9.41 -5.51
C LYS A 30 -26.01 -10.27 -4.39
N ASN A 31 -26.70 -11.35 -4.04
CA ASN A 31 -26.11 -12.35 -3.16
C ASN A 31 -25.08 -13.17 -3.95
N ILE A 32 -23.92 -13.47 -3.36
CA ILE A 32 -22.87 -14.23 -4.03
C ILE A 32 -23.34 -15.62 -4.46
N ASP A 33 -24.19 -16.26 -3.66
CA ASP A 33 -24.82 -17.57 -3.97
C ASP A 33 -25.78 -17.54 -5.17
N SER A 34 -26.22 -16.34 -5.59
CA SER A 34 -27.09 -16.15 -6.76
C SER A 34 -26.31 -16.02 -8.06
N LEU A 35 -24.98 -16.01 -7.99
CA LEU A 35 -24.13 -16.14 -9.17
C LEU A 35 -24.18 -17.60 -9.61
N ASN A 36 -24.43 -17.84 -10.90
CA ASN A 36 -24.44 -19.18 -11.49
C ASN A 36 -23.00 -19.70 -11.72
N PHE A 37 -22.13 -19.52 -10.73
CA PHE A 37 -20.75 -19.99 -10.81
C PHE A 37 -20.67 -21.45 -10.35
N ASN A 38 -19.75 -22.21 -10.95
CA ASN A 38 -19.21 -23.41 -10.36
C ASN A 38 -18.31 -23.02 -9.18
N TRP A 39 -18.58 -23.60 -8.01
CA TRP A 39 -17.86 -23.34 -6.75
C TRP A 39 -16.92 -24.48 -6.35
N ASP A 40 -16.83 -25.52 -7.17
CA ASP A 40 -15.81 -26.57 -7.06
C ASP A 40 -14.61 -26.20 -7.93
N LEU A 41 -13.52 -25.82 -7.28
CA LEU A 41 -12.31 -25.34 -7.93
C LEU A 41 -11.41 -26.48 -8.42
N GLY A 42 -11.70 -27.72 -8.03
CA GLY A 42 -10.83 -28.86 -8.29
C GLY A 42 -9.46 -28.72 -7.63
N GLN A 43 -8.44 -29.30 -8.25
CA GLN A 43 -7.07 -29.26 -7.73
C GLN A 43 -6.44 -27.87 -7.89
N MET A 44 -5.90 -27.35 -6.79
CA MET A 44 -5.16 -26.09 -6.76
C MET A 44 -3.68 -26.31 -7.08
N GLU A 45 -3.13 -25.45 -7.92
CA GLU A 45 -1.70 -25.39 -8.23
C GLU A 45 -1.04 -24.22 -7.49
N GLY A 46 0.15 -24.45 -6.93
CA GLY A 46 0.93 -23.41 -6.26
C GLY A 46 0.30 -22.90 -4.96
N ILE A 47 0.52 -21.63 -4.64
CA ILE A 47 0.12 -21.00 -3.38
C ILE A 47 -1.40 -20.74 -3.39
N ILE A 48 -2.08 -21.06 -2.28
CA ILE A 48 -3.51 -20.78 -2.13
C ILE A 48 -3.70 -19.42 -1.46
N ASN A 49 -4.27 -18.47 -2.21
CA ASN A 49 -4.57 -17.13 -1.73
C ASN A 49 -5.66 -16.46 -2.57
N GLN A 50 -6.00 -15.22 -2.24
CA GLN A 50 -7.01 -14.42 -2.98
C GLN A 50 -6.80 -14.45 -4.50
N LYS A 51 -5.56 -14.26 -4.98
CA LYS A 51 -5.26 -14.22 -6.42
C LYS A 51 -5.58 -15.56 -7.07
N THR A 52 -5.03 -16.66 -6.54
CA THR A 52 -5.17 -17.98 -7.17
C THR A 52 -6.60 -18.51 -7.09
N ILE A 53 -7.34 -18.19 -6.03
CA ILE A 53 -8.77 -18.50 -5.94
C ILE A 53 -9.57 -17.76 -7.02
N ILE A 54 -9.32 -16.47 -7.23
CA ILE A 54 -10.01 -15.69 -8.26
C ILE A 54 -9.66 -16.17 -9.66
N GLN A 55 -8.38 -16.48 -9.92
CA GLN A 55 -7.95 -17.05 -11.20
C GLN A 55 -8.63 -18.39 -11.45
N LYS A 56 -8.69 -19.29 -10.46
CA LYS A 56 -9.31 -20.61 -10.62
C LYS A 56 -10.81 -20.51 -10.82
N LEU A 57 -11.50 -19.62 -10.09
CA LEU A 57 -12.90 -19.32 -10.33
C LEU A 57 -13.15 -18.80 -11.75
N ALA A 58 -12.29 -17.92 -12.25
CA ALA A 58 -12.42 -17.41 -13.60
C ALA A 58 -12.24 -18.52 -14.64
N GLU A 59 -11.22 -19.36 -14.48
CA GLU A 59 -10.95 -20.51 -15.36
C GLU A 59 -12.16 -21.46 -15.46
N ILE A 60 -12.66 -21.96 -14.33
CA ILE A 60 -13.74 -22.97 -14.32
C ILE A 60 -15.10 -22.41 -14.79
N ASN A 61 -15.27 -21.09 -14.77
CA ASN A 61 -16.48 -20.41 -15.20
C ASN A 61 -16.34 -19.74 -16.58
N ASP A 62 -15.24 -19.99 -17.29
CA ASP A 62 -14.92 -19.33 -18.57
C ASP A 62 -15.02 -17.79 -18.48
N ILE A 63 -14.45 -17.16 -17.46
CA ILE A 63 -14.42 -15.69 -17.33
C ILE A 63 -13.09 -15.19 -17.89
N ASN A 64 -13.14 -14.36 -18.94
CA ASN A 64 -11.97 -13.77 -19.58
C ASN A 64 -12.16 -12.27 -19.85
N LYS A 65 -11.05 -11.55 -20.03
CA LYS A 65 -11.05 -10.08 -20.24
C LYS A 65 -11.48 -9.64 -21.65
N ASP A 66 -11.37 -10.53 -22.64
CA ASP A 66 -11.48 -10.14 -24.06
C ASP A 66 -12.91 -9.86 -24.52
N ASN A 67 -13.92 -10.26 -23.73
CA ASN A 67 -15.33 -10.08 -24.08
C ASN A 67 -15.97 -8.87 -23.37
N LYS A 68 -15.86 -7.70 -23.99
CA LYS A 68 -16.04 -6.36 -23.38
C LYS A 68 -17.37 -6.04 -22.68
N THR A 69 -18.48 -6.74 -22.93
CA THR A 69 -19.79 -6.28 -22.42
C THR A 69 -20.56 -7.30 -21.58
N SER A 70 -20.55 -8.59 -21.93
CA SER A 70 -21.24 -9.61 -21.15
C SER A 70 -20.44 -10.03 -19.91
N LYS A 71 -19.10 -10.07 -19.99
CA LYS A 71 -18.22 -10.58 -18.91
C LYS A 71 -17.66 -9.50 -17.97
N ARG A 72 -17.82 -8.19 -18.27
CA ARG A 72 -17.42 -7.09 -17.35
C ARG A 72 -18.09 -7.19 -15.97
N LYS A 73 -19.35 -7.63 -15.93
CA LYS A 73 -20.09 -7.86 -14.67
C LYS A 73 -19.55 -9.03 -13.86
N GLU A 74 -18.95 -10.01 -14.52
CA GLU A 74 -18.34 -11.18 -13.86
C GLU A 74 -17.01 -10.78 -13.25
N ILE A 75 -16.19 -9.98 -13.94
CA ILE A 75 -14.99 -9.36 -13.38
C ILE A 75 -15.34 -8.48 -12.18
N GLU A 76 -16.37 -7.64 -12.29
CA GLU A 76 -16.88 -6.81 -11.19
C GLU A 76 -17.33 -7.68 -9.98
N ALA A 77 -17.97 -8.82 -10.25
CA ALA A 77 -18.37 -9.77 -9.22
C ALA A 77 -17.14 -10.43 -8.56
N LEU A 78 -16.17 -10.94 -9.33
CA LEU A 78 -14.92 -11.52 -8.83
C LEU A 78 -14.15 -10.49 -7.97
N ALA A 79 -14.03 -9.25 -8.45
CA ALA A 79 -13.43 -8.12 -7.75
C ALA A 79 -14.14 -7.77 -6.43
N SER A 80 -15.37 -8.24 -6.25
CA SER A 80 -16.18 -8.02 -5.04
C SER A 80 -16.15 -9.20 -4.07
N MET A 81 -15.31 -10.21 -4.31
CA MET A 81 -15.15 -11.37 -3.43
C MET A 81 -13.91 -11.22 -2.53
N LYS A 82 -13.97 -11.90 -1.40
CA LYS A 82 -12.86 -12.08 -0.46
C LYS A 82 -12.80 -13.55 -0.06
N PHE A 83 -11.65 -14.17 -0.25
CA PHE A 83 -11.32 -15.49 0.29
C PHE A 83 -11.09 -15.37 1.80
N ASP A 84 -11.74 -16.23 2.58
CA ASP A 84 -11.52 -16.30 4.02
C ASP A 84 -10.61 -17.48 4.34
N GLU A 85 -9.30 -17.22 4.42
CA GLU A 85 -8.27 -18.23 4.66
C GLU A 85 -8.53 -18.99 5.97
N ASN A 86 -9.06 -18.32 6.99
CA ASN A 86 -9.35 -18.92 8.30
C ASN A 86 -10.54 -19.88 8.28
N SER A 87 -11.28 -19.94 7.16
CA SER A 87 -12.42 -20.84 7.00
C SER A 87 -12.07 -22.16 6.31
N ILE A 88 -10.79 -22.39 5.98
CA ILE A 88 -10.34 -23.63 5.36
C ILE A 88 -10.53 -24.79 6.34
N VAL A 89 -11.30 -25.80 5.94
CA VAL A 89 -11.58 -27.02 6.70
C VAL A 89 -11.39 -28.24 5.80
N LYS A 90 -10.66 -29.25 6.30
CA LYS A 90 -10.51 -30.54 5.61
C LYS A 90 -11.85 -31.28 5.55
N ILE A 91 -12.19 -31.82 4.39
CA ILE A 91 -13.35 -32.69 4.19
C ILE A 91 -12.89 -34.12 4.48
N SER A 92 -13.40 -34.73 5.55
CA SER A 92 -13.13 -36.15 5.81
C SER A 92 -13.76 -36.99 4.70
N LYS A 93 -12.93 -37.65 3.87
CA LYS A 93 -13.43 -38.68 2.95
C LYS A 93 -14.05 -39.79 3.80
N ILE A 94 -15.30 -40.14 3.50
CA ILE A 94 -15.88 -41.41 3.95
C ILE A 94 -15.15 -42.51 3.17
N GLU A 95 -14.67 -43.50 3.91
CA GLU A 95 -13.84 -44.63 3.49
C GLU A 95 -14.37 -45.30 2.19
N GLU A 96 -13.80 -44.96 1.05
CA GLU A 96 -13.89 -45.76 -0.17
C GLU A 96 -12.82 -45.28 -1.18
N ASP A 97 -11.55 -45.21 -0.77
CA ASP A 97 -10.45 -44.95 -1.69
C ASP A 97 -9.51 -46.16 -1.78
N THR A 98 -9.49 -46.71 -2.98
CA THR A 98 -8.55 -47.67 -3.53
C THR A 98 -7.12 -47.15 -3.48
N LEU A 99 -6.20 -48.03 -3.07
CA LEU A 99 -4.79 -47.82 -2.68
C LEU A 99 -3.83 -47.20 -3.73
N GLU A 100 -4.28 -46.68 -4.86
CA GLU A 100 -3.39 -46.42 -6.02
C GLU A 100 -2.92 -44.96 -6.23
N ASN A 101 -3.27 -43.99 -5.38
CA ASN A 101 -2.88 -42.56 -5.57
C ASN A 101 -2.06 -41.95 -4.40
N ASN A 102 -1.08 -42.71 -3.87
CA ASN A 102 -0.31 -42.31 -2.68
C ASN A 102 0.87 -41.34 -2.92
N GLU A 103 1.14 -40.86 -4.13
CA GLU A 103 2.37 -40.06 -4.37
C GLU A 103 2.26 -38.55 -4.07
N LYS A 104 1.05 -37.98 -3.92
CA LYS A 104 0.92 -36.50 -3.75
C LYS A 104 0.23 -36.01 -2.48
N ASN A 105 -0.26 -36.88 -1.59
CA ASN A 105 -0.97 -36.47 -0.35
C ASN A 105 -1.98 -35.32 -0.59
N ILE A 106 -2.73 -35.39 -1.69
CA ILE A 106 -3.76 -34.39 -2.03
C ILE A 106 -5.02 -34.74 -1.25
N GLU A 107 -5.58 -33.74 -0.57
CA GLU A 107 -6.77 -33.88 0.25
C GLU A 107 -7.81 -32.85 -0.19
N SER A 108 -9.09 -33.15 0.05
CA SER A 108 -10.19 -32.26 -0.27
C SER A 108 -10.46 -31.30 0.89
N TYR A 109 -10.63 -30.02 0.58
CA TYR A 109 -10.90 -28.94 1.52
C TYR A 109 -12.14 -28.16 1.10
N LYS A 110 -12.74 -27.48 2.07
CA LYS A 110 -13.75 -26.46 1.84
C LYS A 110 -13.37 -25.17 2.52
N ALA A 111 -13.79 -24.05 1.95
CA ALA A 111 -13.59 -22.72 2.52
C ALA A 111 -14.74 -21.79 2.12
N THR A 112 -14.76 -20.59 2.69
CA THR A 112 -15.79 -19.58 2.45
C THR A 112 -15.25 -18.45 1.58
N LEU A 113 -16.00 -18.11 0.53
CA LEU A 113 -15.89 -16.82 -0.15
C LEU A 113 -16.97 -15.89 0.37
N LYS A 114 -16.57 -14.67 0.74
CA LYS A 114 -17.48 -13.63 1.23
C LYS A 114 -17.51 -12.48 0.25
N ALA A 115 -18.60 -11.73 0.20
CA ALA A 115 -18.54 -10.40 -0.40
C ALA A 115 -17.54 -9.53 0.38
N SER A 116 -16.70 -8.76 -0.33
CA SER A 116 -15.78 -7.81 0.30
C SER A 116 -16.54 -6.86 1.23
N GLN A 117 -15.92 -6.47 2.33
CA GLN A 117 -16.53 -5.50 3.24
C GLN A 117 -16.80 -4.20 2.46
N ARG A 118 -18.00 -3.63 2.65
CA ARG A 118 -18.47 -2.42 1.93
C ARG A 118 -18.69 -2.59 0.42
N SER A 119 -18.76 -3.82 -0.12
CA SER A 119 -19.13 -4.00 -1.53
C SER A 119 -20.54 -3.48 -1.80
N LYS A 120 -20.69 -2.74 -2.90
CA LYS A 120 -21.98 -2.33 -3.49
C LYS A 120 -22.49 -3.33 -4.53
N VAL A 121 -21.64 -4.28 -4.94
CA VAL A 121 -21.91 -5.24 -6.02
C VAL A 121 -22.47 -6.53 -5.43
N LEU A 122 -21.80 -7.08 -4.42
CA LEU A 122 -22.12 -8.36 -3.81
C LEU A 122 -22.42 -8.23 -2.31
N LYS A 123 -23.18 -9.19 -1.79
CA LYS A 123 -23.40 -9.44 -0.36
C LYS A 123 -23.41 -10.95 -0.10
N GLY A 124 -23.36 -11.35 1.17
CA GLY A 124 -23.45 -12.75 1.57
C GLY A 124 -22.12 -13.49 1.44
N GLN A 125 -22.22 -14.82 1.47
CA GLN A 125 -21.08 -15.74 1.40
C GLN A 125 -21.48 -17.06 0.72
N VAL A 126 -20.52 -17.78 0.18
CA VAL A 126 -20.69 -19.10 -0.45
C VAL A 126 -19.55 -20.03 -0.03
N GLU A 127 -19.82 -21.32 0.05
CA GLU A 127 -18.80 -22.35 0.28
C GLU A 127 -18.16 -22.73 -1.07
N ILE A 128 -16.83 -22.78 -1.11
CA ILE A 128 -16.06 -23.36 -2.22
C ILE A 128 -15.40 -24.66 -1.78
N ARG A 129 -15.11 -25.52 -2.75
CA ARG A 129 -14.38 -26.77 -2.57
C ARG A 129 -13.14 -26.77 -3.44
N PHE A 130 -12.06 -27.37 -2.94
CA PHE A 130 -10.82 -27.50 -3.70
C PHE A 130 -9.98 -28.65 -3.15
N GLU A 131 -9.04 -29.12 -3.95
CA GLU A 131 -8.07 -30.15 -3.57
C GLU A 131 -6.67 -29.54 -3.49
N ALA A 132 -5.94 -29.87 -2.42
CA ALA A 132 -4.63 -29.30 -2.16
C ALA A 132 -3.79 -30.23 -1.27
N THR A 133 -2.48 -29.99 -1.24
CA THR A 133 -1.59 -30.60 -0.25
C THR A 133 -1.73 -29.90 1.10
N GLN A 134 -1.40 -30.62 2.18
CA GLN A 134 -1.40 -30.04 3.54
C GLN A 134 -0.45 -28.83 3.68
N GLU A 135 0.68 -28.83 2.95
CA GLU A 135 1.63 -27.71 2.98
C GLU A 135 1.05 -26.45 2.33
N GLN A 136 0.38 -26.59 1.18
CA GLN A 136 -0.32 -25.46 0.54
C GLN A 136 -1.36 -24.85 1.48
N VAL A 137 -2.09 -25.67 2.24
CA VAL A 137 -3.07 -25.20 3.23
C VAL A 137 -2.41 -24.56 4.45
N LYS A 138 -1.30 -25.12 4.95
CA LYS A 138 -0.50 -24.52 6.03
C LYS A 138 -0.01 -23.13 5.62
N GLU A 139 0.45 -22.98 4.39
CA GLU A 139 0.86 -21.68 3.83
C GLU A 139 -0.33 -20.73 3.65
N ALA A 140 -1.49 -21.22 3.18
CA ALA A 140 -2.72 -20.45 3.03
C ALA A 140 -3.19 -19.79 4.34
N LEU A 141 -3.08 -20.52 5.45
CA LEU A 141 -3.45 -20.06 6.79
C LEU A 141 -2.50 -18.97 7.34
N ASN A 142 -1.38 -18.72 6.66
CA ASN A 142 -0.38 -17.71 7.05
C ASN A 142 -0.16 -16.69 5.92
N PRO A 143 -1.18 -15.90 5.52
CA PRO A 143 -1.15 -15.07 4.31
C PRO A 143 -0.06 -13.98 4.33
N ILE A 144 0.44 -13.61 5.51
CA ILE A 144 1.56 -12.66 5.66
C ILE A 144 2.88 -13.29 5.24
N GLN A 145 3.09 -14.58 5.54
CA GLN A 145 4.34 -15.29 5.20
C GLN A 145 4.50 -15.51 3.70
N GLN A 146 3.39 -15.45 2.95
CA GLN A 146 3.38 -15.47 1.48
C GLN A 146 3.83 -14.14 0.86
N LYS A 147 3.95 -13.06 1.64
CA LYS A 147 4.31 -11.74 1.12
C LYS A 147 5.83 -11.62 1.00
N GLU A 148 6.26 -11.12 -0.15
CA GLU A 148 7.65 -10.78 -0.39
C GLU A 148 8.11 -9.71 0.61
N ARG A 149 9.19 -10.01 1.33
CA ARG A 149 9.88 -8.98 2.10
C ARG A 149 10.67 -8.11 1.14
N ASN A 150 10.51 -6.80 1.25
CA ASN A 150 11.07 -5.92 0.24
C ASN A 150 11.28 -4.49 0.73
N LEU A 151 12.16 -3.75 0.06
CA LEU A 151 12.39 -2.33 0.26
C LEU A 151 11.75 -1.53 -0.87
N MET A 152 10.76 -0.72 -0.51
CA MET A 152 10.14 0.24 -1.41
C MET A 152 10.83 1.59 -1.27
N GLY A 153 11.23 2.22 -2.36
CA GLY A 153 11.74 3.58 -2.35
C GLY A 153 10.83 4.51 -3.16
N THR A 154 10.53 5.69 -2.62
CA THR A 154 9.78 6.72 -3.36
C THR A 154 10.74 7.56 -4.20
N TRP A 155 10.40 7.68 -5.49
CA TRP A 155 11.09 8.50 -6.47
C TRP A 155 10.16 9.60 -7.00
N TRP A 156 10.73 10.76 -7.33
CA TRP A 156 10.01 11.92 -7.85
C TRP A 156 10.83 12.72 -8.87
N ASN A 157 10.13 13.49 -9.71
CA ASN A 157 10.73 14.16 -10.87
C ASN A 157 10.95 15.69 -10.72
N TRP A 158 10.45 16.33 -9.65
CA TRP A 158 10.46 17.80 -9.49
C TRP A 158 11.84 18.44 -9.18
N GLY A 159 12.95 17.77 -9.45
CA GLY A 159 14.29 18.22 -9.06
C GLY A 159 14.47 18.27 -7.54
N THR A 160 15.70 18.18 -7.05
CA THR A 160 15.95 18.18 -5.61
C THR A 160 17.32 18.73 -5.33
N GLU A 161 17.38 19.77 -4.52
CA GLU A 161 18.60 20.32 -3.97
C GLU A 161 18.61 20.14 -2.46
N ILE A 162 19.78 19.85 -1.92
CA ILE A 162 20.04 19.78 -0.49
C ILE A 162 21.24 20.66 -0.17
N ASN A 163 21.21 21.30 1.01
CA ASN A 163 22.35 22.06 1.51
C ASN A 163 23.27 21.11 2.26
N LEU A 164 24.52 20.97 1.78
CA LEU A 164 25.58 20.22 2.43
C LEU A 164 26.64 21.17 2.95
N LYS A 165 27.35 20.79 4.01
CA LYS A 165 28.51 21.55 4.48
C LYS A 165 29.72 21.22 3.60
N ASP A 166 30.41 22.24 3.11
CA ASP A 166 31.70 22.06 2.45
C ASP A 166 32.85 21.89 3.45
N GLU A 167 34.08 21.82 2.94
CA GLU A 167 35.30 21.68 3.76
C GLU A 167 35.53 22.84 4.74
N ASN A 168 34.92 24.01 4.50
CA ASN A 168 35.00 25.20 5.34
C ASN A 168 33.81 25.32 6.30
N GLY A 169 32.83 24.41 6.21
CA GLY A 169 31.60 24.47 7.00
C GLY A 169 30.52 25.41 6.42
N ASP A 170 30.73 25.91 5.20
CA ASP A 170 29.76 26.75 4.49
C ASP A 170 28.69 25.89 3.79
N ASP A 171 27.50 26.45 3.61
CA ASP A 171 26.41 25.76 2.92
C ASP A 171 26.68 25.72 1.40
N LYS A 172 26.92 24.51 0.89
CA LYS A 172 27.00 24.19 -0.53
C LYS A 172 25.73 23.49 -0.96
N LYS A 173 25.01 24.09 -1.92
CA LYS A 173 23.89 23.42 -2.59
C LYS A 173 24.40 22.32 -3.51
N VAL A 174 23.91 21.11 -3.31
CA VAL A 174 24.12 19.96 -4.20
C VAL A 174 22.75 19.43 -4.57
N GLY A 175 22.53 19.10 -5.85
CA GLY A 175 21.22 18.65 -6.26
C GLY A 175 21.15 18.10 -7.66
N MET A 176 19.96 17.59 -7.96
CA MET A 176 19.49 17.30 -9.30
C MET A 176 18.60 18.46 -9.73
N GLY A 177 18.85 19.01 -10.92
CA GLY A 177 17.97 20.02 -11.49
C GLY A 177 16.54 19.50 -11.67
N TYR A 178 15.61 20.41 -11.96
CA TYR A 178 14.25 20.03 -12.33
C TYR A 178 14.30 19.04 -13.50
N LYS A 179 13.63 17.89 -13.37
CA LYS A 179 13.59 16.81 -14.37
C LYS A 179 14.95 16.15 -14.73
N ASP A 180 16.01 16.45 -13.97
CA ASP A 180 17.29 15.73 -14.05
C ASP A 180 17.26 14.32 -13.45
N PRO A 181 16.50 14.01 -12.38
CA PRO A 181 16.40 12.64 -11.92
C PRO A 181 15.86 11.77 -13.05
N LYS A 182 16.66 10.81 -13.52
CA LYS A 182 16.23 9.83 -14.51
C LYS A 182 15.89 8.54 -13.79
N LEU A 183 14.70 8.01 -14.06
CA LEU A 183 14.25 6.75 -13.48
C LEU A 183 15.20 5.61 -13.89
N SER A 184 15.64 5.62 -15.15
CA SER A 184 16.63 4.65 -15.67
C SER A 184 17.94 4.66 -14.88
N SER A 185 18.39 5.81 -14.39
CA SER A 185 19.61 5.91 -13.59
C SER A 185 19.47 5.25 -12.23
N VAL A 186 18.25 5.13 -11.68
CA VAL A 186 17.99 4.38 -10.45
C VAL A 186 17.89 2.89 -10.75
N VAL A 187 17.04 2.52 -11.72
CA VAL A 187 16.75 1.11 -12.03
C VAL A 187 18.00 0.38 -12.52
N ASN A 188 18.81 1.02 -13.37
CA ASN A 188 19.99 0.38 -13.96
C ASN A 188 21.25 0.51 -13.08
N ALA A 189 21.15 1.14 -11.91
CA ALA A 189 22.29 1.23 -11.01
C ALA A 189 22.60 -0.16 -10.43
N LYS A 190 23.87 -0.58 -10.57
CA LYS A 190 24.32 -1.91 -10.11
C LYS A 190 24.07 -2.16 -8.62
N SER A 191 24.05 -1.12 -7.80
CA SER A 191 23.87 -1.18 -6.36
C SER A 191 22.45 -0.79 -5.91
N ASN A 192 21.47 -0.76 -6.82
CA ASN A 192 20.10 -0.40 -6.47
C ASN A 192 19.56 -1.35 -5.37
N PRO A 193 19.26 -0.85 -4.15
CA PRO A 193 18.79 -1.69 -3.05
C PRO A 193 17.26 -1.82 -3.04
N PHE A 194 16.55 -1.11 -3.92
CA PHE A 194 15.10 -1.02 -3.92
C PHE A 194 14.47 -2.11 -4.78
N ASP A 195 13.74 -3.02 -4.14
CA ASP A 195 12.93 -4.04 -4.81
C ASP A 195 11.70 -3.43 -5.51
N ILE A 196 11.18 -2.33 -4.94
CA ILE A 196 10.03 -1.59 -5.48
C ILE A 196 10.39 -0.11 -5.60
N ILE A 197 10.27 0.45 -6.80
CA ILE A 197 10.36 1.88 -7.03
C ILE A 197 8.95 2.44 -7.19
N ASN A 198 8.57 3.32 -6.28
CA ASN A 198 7.29 3.99 -6.29
C ASN A 198 7.41 5.41 -6.83
N ILE A 199 6.80 5.66 -7.99
CA ILE A 199 6.76 6.96 -8.64
C ILE A 199 5.58 7.76 -8.11
N SER A 200 5.88 8.84 -7.42
CA SER A 200 4.86 9.75 -6.90
C SER A 200 4.29 10.64 -8.01
N ALA A 201 2.95 10.77 -8.06
CA ALA A 201 2.16 11.89 -8.64
C ALA A 201 1.00 11.52 -9.57
N LEU A 202 0.32 10.37 -9.36
CA LEU A 202 -0.97 10.16 -10.01
C LEU A 202 -2.05 11.00 -9.28
N LYS A 203 -2.59 12.02 -9.95
CA LYS A 203 -3.62 12.93 -9.41
C LYS A 203 -4.50 13.52 -10.51
N THR A 204 -5.63 14.12 -10.13
CA THR A 204 -6.48 14.88 -11.05
C THR A 204 -6.02 16.34 -11.13
N ASN A 205 -5.98 16.90 -12.35
CA ASN A 205 -5.66 18.31 -12.56
C ASN A 205 -6.88 19.23 -12.31
N GLY A 206 -8.08 18.79 -12.67
CA GLY A 206 -9.34 19.55 -12.50
C GLY A 206 -10.01 19.38 -11.13
N GLY A 207 -9.49 18.51 -10.25
CA GLY A 207 -10.01 18.32 -8.90
C GLY A 207 -11.16 17.31 -8.81
N GLU A 208 -12.30 17.73 -8.25
CA GLU A 208 -13.42 16.84 -7.92
C GLU A 208 -14.11 16.32 -9.19
N TYR A 209 -14.37 15.01 -9.24
CA TYR A 209 -15.07 14.31 -10.32
C TYR A 209 -14.38 14.32 -11.70
N ASP A 210 -13.21 14.95 -11.81
CA ASP A 210 -12.42 15.03 -13.04
C ASP A 210 -11.60 13.75 -13.27
N ILE A 211 -12.22 12.76 -13.89
CA ILE A 211 -11.54 11.53 -14.26
C ILE A 211 -10.61 11.76 -15.45
N LYS A 212 -11.01 12.59 -16.42
CA LYS A 212 -10.23 12.81 -17.64
C LYS A 212 -8.90 13.51 -17.37
N GLY A 213 -8.85 14.40 -16.39
CA GLY A 213 -7.62 15.05 -15.94
C GLY A 213 -6.80 14.22 -14.94
N LEU A 214 -7.17 12.96 -14.67
CA LEU A 214 -6.29 12.02 -13.97
C LEU A 214 -5.07 11.74 -14.83
N ASN A 215 -3.89 12.09 -14.33
CA ASN A 215 -2.62 11.86 -15.01
C ASN A 215 -1.48 11.70 -13.98
N ILE A 216 -0.37 11.13 -14.44
CA ILE A 216 0.90 11.20 -13.73
C ILE A 216 1.61 12.46 -14.19
N GLY A 217 1.82 13.40 -13.28
CA GLY A 217 2.53 14.64 -13.60
C GLY A 217 3.92 14.35 -14.16
N ASP A 218 4.32 15.05 -15.22
CA ASP A 218 5.61 14.92 -15.91
C ASP A 218 5.82 13.58 -16.67
N PHE A 219 4.74 12.91 -17.06
CA PHE A 219 4.76 11.74 -17.95
C PHE A 219 3.72 11.87 -19.06
N THR A 220 3.99 11.25 -20.21
CA THR A 220 3.07 11.20 -21.37
C THR A 220 3.09 9.82 -22.02
N THR A 221 1.91 9.27 -22.31
CA THR A 221 1.76 8.07 -23.14
C THR A 221 1.85 8.38 -24.64
N GLU A 222 1.81 9.67 -25.01
CA GLU A 222 1.84 10.15 -26.40
C GLU A 222 3.08 11.05 -26.64
N PRO A 223 4.25 10.46 -26.86
CA PRO A 223 5.51 11.20 -26.91
C PRO A 223 5.73 12.06 -28.19
N GLN A 224 4.84 12.02 -29.20
CA GLN A 224 5.15 12.48 -30.57
C GLN A 224 4.58 13.84 -31.02
N GLY A 225 4.30 14.78 -30.12
CA GLY A 225 3.83 16.13 -30.50
C GLY A 225 4.85 17.23 -30.22
N SER A 226 4.89 18.20 -31.13
CA SER A 226 5.84 19.33 -31.14
C SER A 226 5.45 20.44 -30.15
N HIS A 227 5.17 20.12 -28.90
CA HIS A 227 5.04 21.12 -27.84
C HIS A 227 6.31 21.12 -27.00
N GLY A 228 7.00 22.27 -26.96
CA GLY A 228 8.37 22.43 -26.46
C GLY A 228 8.61 22.05 -25.00
N ASP A 229 7.57 21.71 -24.24
CA ASP A 229 7.69 21.23 -22.86
C ASP A 229 7.89 19.70 -22.76
N TRP A 230 7.72 18.95 -23.86
CA TRP A 230 7.72 17.47 -23.86
C TRP A 230 9.09 16.82 -23.94
N GLU A 231 10.15 17.57 -24.28
CA GLU A 231 11.52 17.05 -24.37
C GLU A 231 11.98 16.38 -23.05
N PHE A 232 11.38 16.77 -21.92
CA PHE A 232 11.78 16.31 -20.58
C PHE A 232 10.87 15.24 -19.97
N ASP A 233 9.61 15.14 -20.38
CA ASP A 233 8.69 14.06 -19.96
C ASP A 233 8.97 12.78 -20.76
N TYR A 234 9.55 12.95 -21.96
CA TYR A 234 9.86 11.89 -22.90
C TYR A 234 10.81 10.81 -22.35
N PRO A 235 11.96 11.10 -21.68
CA PRO A 235 12.92 10.06 -21.32
C PRO A 235 12.38 9.06 -20.30
N ASN A 236 11.72 9.53 -19.24
CA ASN A 236 11.15 8.65 -18.21
C ASN A 236 9.92 7.91 -18.74
N SER A 237 9.08 8.56 -19.55
CA SER A 237 7.95 7.91 -20.21
C SER A 237 8.41 6.83 -21.19
N THR A 238 9.39 7.14 -22.04
CA THR A 238 9.98 6.20 -23.02
C THR A 238 10.63 5.01 -22.33
N PHE A 239 11.33 5.24 -21.22
CA PHE A 239 11.89 4.16 -20.42
C PHE A 239 10.78 3.19 -19.94
N LEU A 240 9.70 3.72 -19.39
CA LEU A 240 8.56 2.94 -18.90
C LEU A 240 7.85 2.17 -20.02
N THR A 241 7.53 2.84 -21.14
CA THR A 241 6.89 2.19 -22.28
C THR A 241 7.80 1.14 -22.92
N ASN A 242 9.10 1.40 -23.06
CA ASN A 242 10.04 0.40 -23.58
C ASN A 242 10.14 -0.81 -22.65
N ARG A 243 10.15 -0.60 -21.33
CA ARG A 243 10.11 -1.68 -20.34
C ARG A 243 8.82 -2.50 -20.47
N ARG A 244 7.67 -1.84 -20.60
CA ARG A 244 6.37 -2.49 -20.84
C ARG A 244 6.43 -3.39 -22.06
N GLU A 245 6.83 -2.86 -23.22
CA GLU A 245 6.91 -3.61 -24.48
C GLU A 245 7.89 -4.78 -24.39
N ALA A 246 9.03 -4.59 -23.70
CA ALA A 246 9.99 -5.67 -23.49
C ALA A 246 9.42 -6.80 -22.62
N ARG A 247 8.63 -6.47 -21.60
CA ARG A 247 8.03 -7.45 -20.68
C ARG A 247 6.78 -8.12 -21.23
N TRP A 248 5.91 -7.37 -21.90
CA TRP A 248 4.54 -7.79 -22.21
C TRP A 248 4.11 -7.57 -23.67
N GLY A 249 4.98 -7.02 -24.52
CA GLY A 249 4.69 -6.85 -25.94
C GLY A 249 4.70 -8.17 -26.71
N GLU A 250 4.21 -8.15 -27.95
CA GLU A 250 4.13 -9.35 -28.81
C GLU A 250 5.49 -10.04 -29.06
N ASN A 251 6.58 -9.29 -28.90
CA ASN A 251 7.97 -9.78 -29.02
C ASN A 251 8.69 -9.83 -27.67
N SER A 252 7.95 -9.99 -26.56
CA SER A 252 8.54 -10.07 -25.22
C SER A 252 9.56 -11.20 -25.17
N SER A 253 10.80 -10.87 -24.82
CA SER A 253 11.82 -11.84 -24.45
C SER A 253 12.20 -11.55 -23.00
N THR A 254 11.95 -12.51 -22.11
CA THR A 254 12.35 -12.43 -20.69
C THR A 254 13.83 -12.10 -20.51
N ASP A 255 14.64 -12.36 -21.54
CA ASP A 255 16.10 -12.19 -21.54
C ASP A 255 16.56 -10.72 -21.72
N LYS A 256 15.68 -9.77 -22.06
CA LYS A 256 16.09 -8.39 -22.40
C LYS A 256 16.05 -7.38 -21.25
N TRP A 257 15.40 -7.70 -20.14
CA TRP A 257 15.35 -6.82 -18.97
C TRP A 257 15.81 -7.59 -17.74
N GLU A 258 17.10 -7.44 -17.40
CA GLU A 258 17.80 -8.22 -16.37
C GLU A 258 17.33 -7.89 -14.93
N THR A 259 16.53 -6.85 -14.75
CA THR A 259 16.22 -6.30 -13.43
C THR A 259 14.80 -6.69 -12.97
N ASN A 260 14.71 -7.24 -11.76
CA ASN A 260 13.47 -7.80 -11.20
C ASN A 260 12.61 -6.76 -10.45
N GLU A 261 13.02 -5.49 -10.41
CA GLU A 261 12.34 -4.46 -9.62
C GLU A 261 10.94 -4.18 -10.18
N LYS A 262 10.01 -4.01 -9.23
CA LYS A 262 8.65 -3.57 -9.51
C LYS A 262 8.66 -2.04 -9.57
N ILE A 263 8.03 -1.48 -10.60
CA ILE A 263 7.81 -0.05 -10.73
C ILE A 263 6.31 0.20 -10.59
N ILE A 264 5.92 0.90 -9.51
CA ILE A 264 4.53 1.26 -9.23
C ILE A 264 4.37 2.77 -9.23
N THR A 265 3.13 3.25 -9.17
CA THR A 265 2.84 4.67 -8.95
C THR A 265 1.96 4.89 -7.73
N SER A 266 2.08 6.05 -7.07
CA SER A 266 1.18 6.46 -5.99
C SER A 266 0.02 7.30 -6.51
N LEU A 267 -1.21 6.87 -6.25
CA LEU A 267 -2.41 7.70 -6.36
C LEU A 267 -2.56 8.59 -5.12
N GLY A 268 -2.44 9.90 -5.31
CA GLY A 268 -2.60 10.90 -4.26
C GLY A 268 -1.36 11.75 -4.03
N GLY A 269 -0.88 11.80 -2.79
CA GLY A 269 0.18 12.70 -2.35
C GLY A 269 -0.33 14.07 -1.89
N ALA A 270 0.59 14.92 -1.43
CA ALA A 270 0.27 16.18 -0.74
C ALA A 270 -0.52 17.20 -1.58
N THR A 271 -0.47 17.07 -2.91
CA THR A 271 -1.12 18.01 -3.85
C THR A 271 -2.43 17.48 -4.43
N ALA A 272 -2.89 16.29 -4.02
CA ALA A 272 -4.08 15.64 -4.54
C ALA A 272 -5.26 15.73 -3.55
N ASP A 273 -5.59 16.95 -3.09
CA ASP A 273 -6.52 17.17 -1.97
C ASP A 273 -8.00 17.04 -2.34
N ARG A 274 -8.35 17.00 -3.63
CA ARG A 274 -9.72 17.16 -4.15
C ARG A 274 -10.22 16.03 -5.05
N MET A 275 -9.62 14.84 -4.99
CA MET A 275 -10.07 13.73 -5.82
C MET A 275 -11.36 13.10 -5.26
N LEU A 276 -12.49 13.36 -5.89
CA LEU A 276 -13.79 12.76 -5.53
C LEU A 276 -14.37 12.05 -6.73
N TRP A 277 -14.98 10.90 -6.49
CA TRP A 277 -15.65 10.09 -7.50
C TRP A 277 -16.98 9.59 -6.97
N ARG A 278 -17.95 9.47 -7.88
CA ARG A 278 -19.27 8.88 -7.61
C ARG A 278 -19.30 7.45 -8.11
N TRP A 279 -20.19 6.64 -7.54
CA TRP A 279 -20.29 5.23 -7.92
C TRP A 279 -20.64 5.04 -9.40
N ASN A 280 -21.47 5.91 -9.97
CA ASN A 280 -21.81 5.86 -11.40
C ASN A 280 -20.65 6.24 -12.33
N GLN A 281 -19.53 6.72 -11.80
CA GLN A 281 -18.30 6.97 -12.55
C GLN A 281 -17.27 5.84 -12.40
N LYS A 282 -17.57 4.76 -11.66
CA LYS A 282 -16.64 3.65 -11.39
C LYS A 282 -16.01 3.11 -12.67
N ASP A 283 -16.82 2.87 -13.70
CA ASP A 283 -16.34 2.30 -14.96
C ASP A 283 -15.39 3.24 -15.71
N GLU A 284 -15.72 4.54 -15.78
CA GLU A 284 -14.86 5.56 -16.38
C GLU A 284 -13.54 5.71 -15.59
N LEU A 285 -13.61 5.69 -14.25
CA LEU A 285 -12.45 5.76 -13.38
C LEU A 285 -11.54 4.54 -13.55
N ARG A 286 -12.13 3.34 -13.59
CA ARG A 286 -11.42 2.08 -13.82
C ARG A 286 -10.72 2.09 -15.17
N ASP A 287 -11.42 2.49 -16.23
CA ASP A 287 -10.87 2.51 -17.58
C ASP A 287 -9.70 3.51 -17.69
N LYS A 288 -9.83 4.70 -17.08
CA LYS A 288 -8.74 5.70 -17.08
C LYS A 288 -7.55 5.29 -16.22
N LEU A 289 -7.79 4.70 -15.04
CA LEU A 289 -6.71 4.15 -14.22
C LEU A 289 -5.98 3.02 -14.95
N TYR A 290 -6.71 2.11 -15.60
CA TYR A 290 -6.13 1.03 -16.38
C TYR A 290 -5.27 1.58 -17.54
N GLU A 291 -5.77 2.57 -18.29
CA GLU A 291 -5.03 3.23 -19.38
C GLU A 291 -3.67 3.76 -18.91
N ILE A 292 -3.62 4.38 -17.73
CA ILE A 292 -2.38 4.92 -17.16
C ILE A 292 -1.47 3.79 -16.67
N ILE A 293 -2.01 2.86 -15.88
CA ILE A 293 -1.24 1.78 -15.25
C ILE A 293 -0.65 0.86 -16.32
N ASP A 294 -1.49 0.38 -17.22
CA ASP A 294 -1.07 -0.51 -18.30
C ASP A 294 -0.25 0.24 -19.34
N GLY A 295 -0.64 1.47 -19.72
CA GLY A 295 0.04 2.27 -20.76
C GLY A 295 1.50 2.59 -20.44
N PHE A 296 1.82 2.85 -19.17
CA PHE A 296 3.20 3.04 -18.72
C PHE A 296 3.87 1.75 -18.24
N GLY A 297 3.17 0.62 -18.22
CA GLY A 297 3.74 -0.64 -17.78
C GLY A 297 4.05 -0.71 -16.29
N PHE A 298 3.25 -0.04 -15.45
CA PHE A 298 3.40 -0.16 -14.00
C PHE A 298 2.99 -1.54 -13.52
N ASP A 299 3.73 -2.07 -12.55
CA ASP A 299 3.48 -3.35 -11.91
C ASP A 299 2.46 -3.23 -10.77
N GLY A 300 1.88 -2.04 -10.53
CA GLY A 300 0.99 -1.82 -9.41
C GLY A 300 0.68 -0.37 -9.06
N LEU A 301 0.03 -0.19 -7.91
CA LEU A 301 -0.48 1.08 -7.41
C LEU A 301 -0.34 1.17 -5.88
N ASP A 302 0.15 2.30 -5.39
CA ASP A 302 0.09 2.67 -3.97
C ASP A 302 -1.03 3.68 -3.72
N LEU A 303 -1.86 3.44 -2.70
CA LEU A 303 -2.89 4.36 -2.25
C LEU A 303 -2.34 5.33 -1.20
N ALA A 304 -1.62 6.34 -1.67
CA ALA A 304 -1.18 7.49 -0.86
C ALA A 304 -2.25 8.61 -0.81
N ILE A 305 -3.51 8.23 -0.57
CA ILE A 305 -4.66 9.12 -0.64
C ILE A 305 -4.61 10.19 0.44
N THR A 306 -4.90 11.44 0.07
CA THR A 306 -4.96 12.58 1.00
C THR A 306 -6.24 13.39 0.78
N GLY A 307 -6.46 14.44 1.58
CA GLY A 307 -7.53 15.40 1.37
C GLY A 307 -8.96 14.82 1.45
N LYS A 308 -9.85 15.34 0.62
CA LYS A 308 -11.31 15.11 0.66
C LYS A 308 -11.70 13.65 0.43
N THR A 309 -10.92 12.89 -0.33
CA THR A 309 -11.19 11.47 -0.57
C THR A 309 -11.24 10.67 0.73
N LEU A 310 -10.42 11.03 1.73
CA LEU A 310 -10.39 10.35 3.04
C LEU A 310 -11.67 10.55 3.88
N TYR A 311 -12.48 11.54 3.52
CA TYR A 311 -13.77 11.85 4.17
C TYR A 311 -14.96 11.28 3.40
N ASN A 312 -14.81 10.98 2.11
CA ASN A 312 -15.91 10.58 1.24
C ASN A 312 -15.95 9.05 1.04
N ARG A 313 -16.91 8.39 1.71
CA ARG A 313 -17.07 6.92 1.65
C ARG A 313 -17.42 6.41 0.25
N GLU A 314 -18.24 7.15 -0.49
CA GLU A 314 -18.60 6.76 -1.85
C GLU A 314 -17.38 6.76 -2.77
N SER A 315 -16.52 7.78 -2.68
CA SER A 315 -15.28 7.84 -3.46
C SER A 315 -14.31 6.74 -3.08
N GLN A 316 -14.21 6.41 -1.79
CA GLN A 316 -13.39 5.29 -1.32
C GLN A 316 -13.88 3.95 -1.88
N GLU A 317 -15.19 3.70 -1.83
CA GLU A 317 -15.80 2.49 -2.39
C GLU A 317 -15.65 2.43 -3.91
N THR A 318 -15.89 3.54 -4.61
CA THR A 318 -15.78 3.66 -6.07
C THR A 318 -14.36 3.35 -6.53
N LEU A 319 -13.37 3.99 -5.90
CA LEU A 319 -11.96 3.75 -6.20
C LEU A 319 -11.55 2.32 -5.84
N SER A 320 -12.04 1.79 -4.71
CA SER A 320 -11.69 0.44 -4.29
C SER A 320 -12.16 -0.61 -5.26
N GLN A 321 -13.38 -0.48 -5.74
CA GLN A 321 -13.92 -1.41 -6.72
C GLN A 321 -13.19 -1.29 -8.07
N ALA A 322 -12.93 -0.07 -8.54
CA ALA A 322 -12.20 0.17 -9.78
C ALA A 322 -10.82 -0.50 -9.80
N ILE A 323 -10.05 -0.38 -8.70
CA ILE A 323 -8.73 -0.99 -8.58
C ILE A 323 -8.80 -2.51 -8.56
N LYS A 324 -9.74 -3.10 -7.80
CA LYS A 324 -9.87 -4.56 -7.75
C LYS A 324 -10.23 -5.15 -9.11
N GLU A 325 -11.06 -4.46 -9.91
CA GLU A 325 -11.33 -4.87 -11.29
C GLU A 325 -10.07 -4.86 -12.17
N ILE A 326 -9.21 -3.84 -12.05
CA ILE A 326 -7.90 -3.79 -12.72
C ILE A 326 -7.04 -4.97 -12.29
N MET A 327 -6.99 -5.27 -10.99
CA MET A 327 -6.21 -6.39 -10.45
C MET A 327 -6.68 -7.73 -11.00
N VAL A 328 -8.00 -7.96 -11.08
CA VAL A 328 -8.55 -9.17 -11.71
C VAL A 328 -8.06 -9.28 -13.15
N GLU A 329 -8.15 -8.22 -13.95
CA GLU A 329 -7.66 -8.27 -15.34
C GLU A 329 -6.16 -8.56 -15.44
N TYR A 330 -5.34 -7.98 -14.57
CA TYR A 330 -3.91 -8.32 -14.50
C TYR A 330 -3.71 -9.80 -14.16
N TRP A 331 -4.44 -10.33 -13.17
CA TRP A 331 -4.32 -11.74 -12.80
C TRP A 331 -4.79 -12.69 -13.90
N LEU A 332 -5.83 -12.33 -14.65
CA LEU A 332 -6.27 -13.11 -15.81
C LEU A 332 -5.25 -13.09 -16.95
N ASP A 333 -4.40 -12.07 -17.01
CA ASP A 333 -3.26 -11.98 -17.93
C ASP A 333 -2.02 -12.76 -17.45
N GLY A 334 -2.11 -13.45 -16.32
CA GLY A 334 -0.95 -14.06 -15.68
C GLY A 334 0.04 -13.03 -15.11
N ARG A 335 -0.34 -11.75 -15.04
CA ARG A 335 0.48 -10.67 -14.48
C ARG A 335 0.21 -10.50 -12.99
N ASP A 336 1.23 -10.10 -12.26
CA ASP A 336 1.09 -9.63 -10.89
C ASP A 336 0.71 -8.16 -10.84
N PHE A 337 -0.02 -7.78 -9.79
CA PHE A 337 -0.35 -6.38 -9.49
C PHE A 337 -0.02 -6.12 -8.03
N HIS A 338 0.97 -5.25 -7.78
CA HIS A 338 1.35 -4.83 -6.44
C HIS A 338 0.45 -3.69 -5.97
N LEU A 339 -0.45 -3.97 -5.03
CA LEU A 339 -1.29 -2.97 -4.40
C LEU A 339 -0.78 -2.68 -2.98
N SER A 340 -0.49 -1.43 -2.67
CA SER A 340 -0.18 -1.01 -1.30
C SER A 340 -1.08 0.13 -0.83
N ILE A 341 -1.23 0.25 0.49
CA ILE A 341 -1.99 1.34 1.11
C ILE A 341 -1.07 2.13 2.03
N THR A 342 -0.86 3.40 1.72
CA THR A 342 -0.05 4.29 2.57
C THR A 342 -0.94 5.07 3.54
N SER A 343 -0.63 4.96 4.84
CA SER A 343 -1.39 5.62 5.90
C SER A 343 -0.51 6.43 6.83
N LYS A 344 -0.98 7.63 7.20
CA LYS A 344 -0.52 8.30 8.40
C LYS A 344 -1.17 7.65 9.61
N ILE A 345 -0.46 7.58 10.72
CA ILE A 345 -0.97 7.06 12.00
C ILE A 345 -2.35 7.64 12.38
N PRO A 346 -2.63 8.96 12.24
CA PRO A 346 -3.93 9.51 12.64
C PRO A 346 -5.12 9.05 11.80
N TRP A 347 -4.88 8.51 10.60
CA TRP A 347 -5.92 8.01 9.72
C TRP A 347 -6.37 6.59 10.09
N LEU A 348 -5.69 5.97 11.05
CA LEU A 348 -6.01 4.65 11.61
C LEU A 348 -6.85 4.74 12.89
N PHE A 349 -7.31 5.93 13.31
CA PHE A 349 -8.13 6.02 14.52
C PHE A 349 -9.52 5.37 14.32
N LYS A 350 -9.89 4.47 15.23
CA LYS A 350 -11.19 3.76 15.29
C LYS A 350 -12.38 4.72 15.21
N ASP A 351 -12.29 5.87 15.89
CA ASP A 351 -13.37 6.87 15.93
C ASP A 351 -13.54 7.64 14.61
N ALA A 352 -12.58 7.56 13.68
CA ALA A 352 -12.65 8.27 12.40
C ALA A 352 -13.71 7.70 11.43
N LEU A 353 -14.19 6.47 11.66
CA LEU A 353 -15.33 5.94 10.91
C LEU A 353 -16.66 6.62 11.28
N ASN A 354 -16.80 6.99 12.56
CA ASN A 354 -18.03 7.55 13.13
C ASN A 354 -17.97 9.07 13.32
N SER A 355 -16.83 9.68 12.96
CA SER A 355 -16.62 11.12 12.99
C SER A 355 -16.23 11.61 11.59
N ASN A 356 -16.49 12.87 11.28
CA ASN A 356 -16.08 13.49 10.01
C ASN A 356 -14.55 13.76 10.00
N LYS A 357 -13.76 12.69 10.13
CA LYS A 357 -12.29 12.71 10.19
C LYS A 357 -11.72 11.94 8.99
N PRO A 358 -10.51 12.30 8.53
CA PRO A 358 -9.88 11.60 7.43
C PRO A 358 -9.47 10.21 7.90
N THR A 359 -9.80 9.18 7.11
CA THR A 359 -9.42 7.81 7.43
C THR A 359 -9.22 6.95 6.19
N VAL A 360 -8.26 6.05 6.28
CA VAL A 360 -7.99 5.01 5.28
C VAL A 360 -8.71 3.69 5.59
N ILE A 361 -9.36 3.58 6.76
CA ILE A 361 -9.97 2.32 7.23
C ILE A 361 -10.91 1.70 6.18
N PRO A 362 -11.76 2.46 5.47
CA PRO A 362 -12.63 1.88 4.45
C PRO A 362 -11.86 1.26 3.26
N PHE A 363 -10.67 1.77 2.91
CA PHE A 363 -9.81 1.13 1.91
C PHE A 363 -9.27 -0.20 2.44
N ILE A 364 -8.74 -0.19 3.67
CA ILE A 364 -8.21 -1.40 4.33
C ILE A 364 -9.28 -2.49 4.43
N GLU A 365 -10.50 -2.14 4.82
CA GLU A 365 -11.64 -3.06 4.92
C GLU A 365 -12.09 -3.58 3.54
N SER A 366 -12.22 -2.69 2.55
CA SER A 366 -12.75 -3.05 1.22
C SER A 366 -11.77 -3.86 0.36
N MET A 367 -10.47 -3.67 0.60
CA MET A 367 -9.37 -4.33 -0.12
C MET A 367 -8.69 -5.42 0.72
N ASP A 368 -9.31 -5.89 1.79
CA ASP A 368 -8.72 -6.96 2.59
C ASP A 368 -8.57 -8.25 1.77
N GLY A 369 -7.36 -8.82 1.77
CA GLY A 369 -6.97 -9.92 0.87
C GLY A 369 -6.47 -9.48 -0.51
N TRP A 370 -6.67 -8.21 -0.90
CA TRP A 370 -6.28 -7.68 -2.21
C TRP A 370 -4.95 -6.93 -2.18
N TYR A 371 -4.66 -6.17 -1.12
CA TYR A 371 -3.36 -5.48 -1.02
C TYR A 371 -2.21 -6.44 -0.67
N ASN A 372 -1.02 -6.09 -1.13
CA ASN A 372 0.24 -6.72 -0.78
C ASN A 372 0.71 -6.23 0.59
N ASP A 373 0.61 -4.93 0.88
CA ASP A 373 1.02 -4.35 2.16
C ASP A 373 0.35 -3.02 2.52
N ILE A 374 0.44 -2.67 3.80
CA ILE A 374 0.08 -1.37 4.34
C ILE A 374 1.34 -0.67 4.82
N THR A 375 1.64 0.50 4.26
CA THR A 375 2.73 1.36 4.70
C THR A 375 2.26 2.31 5.79
N ILE A 376 2.83 2.18 6.99
CA ILE A 376 2.59 3.12 8.09
C ILE A 376 3.67 4.20 8.07
N LEU A 377 3.29 5.43 7.75
CA LEU A 377 4.21 6.57 7.77
C LEU A 377 4.50 6.96 9.21
N LEU A 378 5.77 6.85 9.59
CA LEU A 378 6.23 7.23 10.92
C LEU A 378 6.92 8.61 10.92
N TYR A 379 7.03 9.30 9.78
CA TYR A 379 7.56 10.67 9.65
C TYR A 379 6.42 11.72 9.55
N ASN A 380 6.75 13.01 9.71
CA ASN A 380 5.78 14.11 9.76
C ASN A 380 4.71 13.93 10.86
N MET A 381 5.17 13.47 12.03
CA MET A 381 4.32 13.02 13.14
C MET A 381 4.10 14.06 14.25
N ASN A 382 4.61 15.28 14.07
CA ASN A 382 4.75 16.37 15.06
C ASN A 382 3.46 17.04 15.58
N ARG A 383 2.38 16.27 15.81
CA ARG A 383 1.11 16.79 16.33
C ARG A 383 0.84 16.28 17.74
N PRO A 384 0.50 17.14 18.73
CA PRO A 384 0.20 16.73 20.12
C PRO A 384 -0.95 15.73 20.25
N VAL A 385 -1.84 15.71 19.26
CA VAL A 385 -2.95 14.75 19.20
C VAL A 385 -2.48 13.35 18.89
N ASN A 386 -1.23 13.11 18.46
CA ASN A 386 -0.68 11.81 18.10
C ASN A 386 0.01 11.18 19.32
N PHE A 387 -0.76 10.43 20.11
CA PHE A 387 -0.22 9.72 21.26
C PHE A 387 -0.82 8.31 21.40
N VAL A 388 -0.10 7.47 22.14
CA VAL A 388 -0.50 6.15 22.64
C VAL A 388 -0.46 6.22 24.17
N ASN A 389 -1.44 5.66 24.86
CA ASN A 389 -1.30 5.40 26.30
C ASN A 389 -0.66 4.03 26.47
N SER A 390 0.46 3.94 27.18
CA SER A 390 1.12 2.65 27.40
C SER A 390 0.26 1.74 28.27
N PRO A 391 -0.08 0.51 27.85
CA PRO A 391 -0.85 -0.42 28.68
C PRO A 391 0.00 -1.05 29.80
N GLU A 392 1.33 -0.95 29.71
CA GLU A 392 2.30 -1.51 30.64
C GLU A 392 3.54 -0.64 30.80
N LYS A 393 4.38 -0.97 31.77
CA LYS A 393 5.68 -0.33 31.96
C LYS A 393 6.71 -1.00 31.06
N TYR A 394 7.52 -0.22 30.36
CA TYR A 394 8.66 -0.75 29.61
C TYR A 394 9.85 0.21 29.67
N THR A 395 11.01 -0.30 29.28
CA THR A 395 12.24 0.47 29.29
C THR A 395 13.07 0.11 28.08
N ILE A 396 13.62 1.14 27.44
CA ILE A 396 14.44 1.00 26.25
C ILE A 396 15.61 1.98 26.31
N GLU A 397 16.77 1.50 25.88
CA GLU A 397 17.98 2.30 25.77
C GLU A 397 17.95 3.08 24.45
N GLY A 398 18.30 4.36 24.51
CA GLY A 398 18.46 5.23 23.36
C GLY A 398 19.78 4.98 22.65
N VAL A 399 19.93 5.53 21.44
CA VAL A 399 21.21 5.51 20.72
C VAL A 399 22.05 6.73 21.13
N GLY A 400 23.34 6.51 21.36
CA GLY A 400 24.28 7.57 21.75
C GLY A 400 23.90 8.19 23.09
N ASP A 401 23.82 9.53 23.13
CA ASP A 401 23.59 10.29 24.37
C ASP A 401 22.11 10.37 24.79
N GLN A 402 21.20 9.72 24.06
CA GLN A 402 19.77 9.74 24.36
C GLN A 402 19.40 9.08 25.71
N GLY A 403 20.31 8.31 26.29
CA GLY A 403 20.14 7.69 27.60
C GLY A 403 19.04 6.63 27.61
N LYS A 404 18.59 6.23 28.80
CA LYS A 404 17.56 5.20 28.99
C LYS A 404 16.23 5.83 29.33
N VAL A 405 15.18 5.49 28.59
CA VAL A 405 13.82 5.98 28.84
C VAL A 405 12.95 4.86 29.38
N THR A 406 12.29 5.12 30.50
CA THR A 406 11.25 4.26 31.07
C THR A 406 9.91 4.93 30.83
N ILE A 407 8.98 4.21 30.22
CA ILE A 407 7.60 4.64 30.05
C ILE A 407 6.75 3.88 31.06
N GLU A 408 6.03 4.59 31.91
CA GLU A 408 5.15 3.99 32.91
C GLU A 408 3.80 3.58 32.33
N LYS A 409 3.12 2.65 32.99
CA LYS A 409 1.74 2.27 32.62
C LYS A 409 0.82 3.49 32.69
N GLY A 410 0.06 3.72 31.62
CA GLY A 410 -0.84 4.86 31.45
C GLY A 410 -0.17 6.13 30.94
N GLU A 411 1.17 6.14 30.85
CA GLU A 411 1.90 7.28 30.31
C GLU A 411 1.66 7.45 28.81
N LYS A 412 1.66 8.71 28.37
CA LYS A 412 1.43 9.07 26.97
C LYS A 412 2.75 9.06 26.20
N ILE A 413 2.88 8.11 25.29
CA ILE A 413 3.96 8.03 24.31
C ILE A 413 3.65 9.02 23.19
N ARG A 414 4.54 9.98 22.94
CA ARG A 414 4.40 11.06 21.97
C ARG A 414 5.71 11.30 21.25
N SER A 415 5.62 11.82 20.03
CA SER A 415 6.76 12.30 19.27
C SER A 415 7.41 13.49 20.01
N THR A 416 8.71 13.42 20.26
CA THR A 416 9.47 14.50 20.89
C THR A 416 9.85 15.60 19.92
N GLN A 417 9.77 15.36 18.60
CA GLN A 417 9.97 16.38 17.56
C GLN A 417 9.01 17.57 17.65
N SER A 418 7.87 17.40 18.31
CA SER A 418 6.94 18.51 18.58
C SER A 418 7.52 19.53 19.59
N PHE A 419 8.65 19.21 20.24
CA PHE A 419 9.24 19.94 21.35
C PHE A 419 10.70 20.38 21.11
N GLY A 420 11.18 20.34 19.86
CA GLY A 420 12.48 20.87 19.47
C GLY A 420 13.59 19.84 19.28
N ASP A 421 13.35 18.56 19.59
CA ASP A 421 14.28 17.48 19.27
C ASP A 421 14.33 17.23 17.76
N THR A 422 15.52 16.97 17.24
CA THR A 422 15.71 16.62 15.82
C THR A 422 15.58 15.11 15.57
N ILE A 423 15.74 14.28 16.60
CA ILE A 423 15.77 12.81 16.50
C ILE A 423 14.83 12.20 17.56
N GLU A 424 13.91 11.34 17.14
CA GLU A 424 13.00 10.64 18.03
C GLU A 424 13.68 9.55 18.85
N HIS A 425 13.25 9.33 20.09
CA HIS A 425 13.75 8.26 20.96
C HIS A 425 13.19 6.87 20.53
N PRO A 426 13.93 5.75 20.63
CA PRO A 426 13.42 4.40 20.33
C PRO A 426 12.11 4.03 21.02
N ALA A 427 11.88 4.54 22.23
CA ALA A 427 10.64 4.36 22.99
C ALA A 427 9.39 4.78 22.21
N TYR A 428 9.48 5.86 21.44
CA TYR A 428 8.38 6.33 20.62
C TYR A 428 7.99 5.29 19.57
N PHE A 429 8.96 4.75 18.84
CA PHE A 429 8.72 3.76 17.80
C PHE A 429 8.21 2.45 18.38
N TYR A 430 8.84 1.96 19.44
CA TYR A 430 8.43 0.73 20.13
C TYR A 430 6.96 0.81 20.55
N GLY A 431 6.60 1.87 21.29
CA GLY A 431 5.25 2.01 21.81
C GLY A 431 4.20 2.26 20.72
N THR A 432 4.56 3.02 19.68
CA THR A 432 3.67 3.31 18.53
C THR A 432 3.42 2.08 17.67
N LEU A 433 4.46 1.31 17.37
CA LEU A 433 4.32 0.08 16.58
C LEU A 433 3.56 -0.99 17.35
N ARG A 434 3.86 -1.24 18.63
CA ARG A 434 3.07 -2.18 19.43
C ARG A 434 1.60 -1.76 19.53
N ALA A 435 1.30 -0.47 19.70
CA ALA A 435 -0.09 0.00 19.72
C ALA A 435 -0.90 -0.34 18.46
N ILE A 436 -0.25 -0.50 17.31
CA ILE A 436 -0.91 -0.78 16.03
C ILE A 436 -0.82 -2.28 15.68
N LEU A 437 0.29 -2.93 15.98
CA LEU A 437 0.64 -4.27 15.51
C LEU A 437 0.46 -5.37 16.55
N ASP A 438 0.40 -5.04 17.83
CA ASP A 438 0.17 -5.99 18.92
C ASP A 438 -1.30 -5.92 19.33
N GLU A 439 -2.01 -7.04 19.19
CA GLU A 439 -3.45 -7.11 19.46
C GLU A 439 -3.80 -6.79 20.92
N GLU A 440 -2.98 -7.23 21.88
CA GLU A 440 -3.21 -6.97 23.31
C GLU A 440 -2.98 -5.49 23.63
N TRP A 441 -1.94 -4.88 23.07
CA TRP A 441 -1.73 -3.44 23.20
C TRP A 441 -2.85 -2.66 22.53
N ASN A 442 -3.27 -3.07 21.33
CA ASN A 442 -4.25 -2.35 20.54
C ASN A 442 -5.61 -2.19 21.23
N LYS A 443 -6.03 -3.16 22.08
CA LYS A 443 -7.27 -3.11 22.88
C LYS A 443 -7.40 -1.81 23.69
N ASN A 444 -6.28 -1.27 24.17
CA ASN A 444 -6.23 -0.06 25.00
C ASN A 444 -5.92 1.21 24.19
N THR A 445 -5.95 1.12 22.86
CA THR A 445 -5.61 2.21 21.96
C THR A 445 -6.80 2.62 21.11
N ARG A 446 -6.74 3.85 20.59
CA ARG A 446 -7.70 4.35 19.61
C ARG A 446 -7.41 3.91 18.17
N PHE A 447 -6.37 3.13 17.91
CA PHE A 447 -6.03 2.69 16.55
C PHE A 447 -6.80 1.42 16.19
N ILE A 448 -7.16 1.23 14.92
CA ILE A 448 -7.53 -0.11 14.45
C ILE A 448 -6.33 -1.05 14.62
N SER A 449 -6.59 -2.33 14.86
CA SER A 449 -5.53 -3.34 14.90
C SER A 449 -5.08 -3.66 13.48
N LEU A 450 -3.77 -3.70 13.25
CA LEU A 450 -3.14 -4.23 12.04
C LEU A 450 -2.30 -5.48 12.35
N ALA A 451 -2.56 -6.14 13.49
CA ALA A 451 -1.83 -7.30 13.98
C ALA A 451 -1.91 -8.56 13.10
N ASN A 452 -2.76 -8.54 12.07
CA ASN A 452 -2.89 -9.62 11.10
C ASN A 452 -2.71 -9.14 9.67
N LYS A 453 -2.08 -7.96 9.49
CA LYS A 453 -1.84 -7.37 8.17
C LYS A 453 -0.35 -7.38 7.84
N PRO A 454 0.01 -7.50 6.56
CA PRO A 454 1.38 -7.25 6.11
C PRO A 454 1.69 -5.75 6.18
N ILE A 455 2.75 -5.41 6.90
CA ILE A 455 3.08 -4.03 7.26
C ILE A 455 4.45 -3.65 6.74
N ARG A 456 4.50 -2.44 6.20
CA ARG A 456 5.73 -1.76 5.85
C ARG A 456 5.90 -0.53 6.72
N ILE A 457 7.12 -0.30 7.20
CA ILE A 457 7.41 0.90 7.98
C ILE A 457 7.88 2.02 7.04
N GLY A 458 7.13 3.11 7.00
CA GLY A 458 7.47 4.31 6.23
C GLY A 458 8.46 5.20 6.97
N ALA A 459 9.66 5.31 6.42
CA ALA A 459 10.73 6.22 6.80
C ALA A 459 10.94 7.29 5.72
N ALA A 460 11.62 8.38 6.08
CA ALA A 460 11.97 9.46 5.15
C ALA A 460 13.43 9.86 5.34
N SER A 461 14.01 10.49 4.33
CA SER A 461 15.32 11.13 4.44
C SER A 461 15.30 12.29 5.43
N THR A 462 16.42 12.51 6.13
CA THR A 462 16.64 13.67 7.02
C THR A 462 16.73 15.00 6.28
N PHE A 463 16.95 14.97 4.97
CA PHE A 463 17.19 16.16 4.15
C PHE A 463 15.93 16.69 3.45
N GLY A 464 14.80 15.98 3.56
CA GLY A 464 13.52 16.48 3.08
C GLY A 464 12.91 17.54 4.00
N SER A 465 11.99 18.36 3.48
CA SER A 465 11.14 19.28 4.26
C SER A 465 10.20 18.54 5.25
N SER A 466 10.25 17.22 5.26
CA SER A 466 9.71 16.40 6.32
C SER A 466 10.63 16.51 7.54
N SER A 467 10.15 17.11 8.63
CA SER A 467 10.73 16.92 9.96
C SER A 467 10.75 15.42 10.24
N GLY A 468 11.86 14.78 9.90
CA GLY A 468 11.98 13.34 9.76
C GLY A 468 12.15 12.75 11.14
N ALA A 469 11.12 12.09 11.67
CA ALA A 469 11.24 11.23 12.84
C ALA A 469 12.38 10.20 12.68
N PHE A 470 12.71 9.86 11.43
CA PHE A 470 13.79 8.94 11.07
C PHE A 470 14.96 9.71 10.52
N GLY A 471 15.99 9.85 11.35
CA GLY A 471 17.35 9.92 10.84
C GLY A 471 18.02 8.59 11.02
N VAL A 472 18.41 7.94 9.91
CA VAL A 472 19.63 7.13 9.96
C VAL A 472 20.73 8.18 10.12
N ALA A 473 21.23 8.35 11.35
CA ALA A 473 22.24 9.36 11.63
C ALA A 473 23.38 9.22 10.60
N PRO A 474 23.76 10.29 9.87
CA PRO A 474 24.75 10.17 8.78
C PRO A 474 26.10 9.59 9.20
N SER A 475 26.44 9.61 10.49
CA SER A 475 27.70 9.10 11.00
C SER A 475 27.70 9.11 12.52
N SER A 476 27.36 8.00 13.16
CA SER A 476 27.92 7.67 14.48
C SER A 476 28.82 6.46 14.31
N THR A 477 29.90 6.66 13.56
CA THR A 477 31.09 5.81 13.50
C THR A 477 31.83 5.85 14.83
N ILE A 478 31.17 5.40 15.89
CA ILE A 478 31.83 4.94 17.11
C ILE A 478 31.54 3.44 17.12
N SER A 479 32.51 2.63 16.66
CA SER A 479 32.53 1.15 16.60
C SER A 479 32.10 0.40 15.33
N GLY A 480 31.70 1.07 14.24
CA GLY A 480 31.47 0.39 12.95
C GLY A 480 30.12 -0.34 12.80
N GLN A 481 29.19 -0.12 13.72
CA GLN A 481 27.77 -0.48 13.55
C GLN A 481 26.91 0.77 13.71
N THR A 482 26.20 1.16 12.64
CA THR A 482 25.23 2.26 12.67
C THR A 482 23.88 1.71 13.11
N THR A 483 23.65 1.63 14.42
CA THR A 483 22.32 1.29 14.93
C THR A 483 21.45 2.54 14.92
N ASN A 484 20.30 2.50 14.25
CA ASN A 484 19.34 3.60 14.26
C ASN A 484 18.24 3.37 15.32
N ASN A 485 17.54 4.44 15.73
CA ASN A 485 16.55 4.35 16.82
C ASN A 485 15.37 3.41 16.51
N LEU A 486 15.03 3.22 15.23
CA LEU A 486 14.03 2.26 14.81
C LEU A 486 14.52 0.83 15.00
N GLU A 487 15.76 0.56 14.61
CA GLU A 487 16.39 -0.75 14.77
C GLU A 487 16.45 -1.15 16.24
N VAL A 488 16.79 -0.23 17.16
CA VAL A 488 16.73 -0.49 18.60
C VAL A 488 15.30 -0.85 19.04
N ALA A 489 14.30 -0.10 18.58
CA ALA A 489 12.90 -0.37 18.89
C ALA A 489 12.43 -1.73 18.35
N LEU A 490 12.80 -2.07 17.11
CA LEU A 490 12.44 -3.34 16.48
C LEU A 490 13.14 -4.53 17.13
N ASN A 491 14.42 -4.40 17.49
CA ASN A 491 15.13 -5.43 18.26
C ASN A 491 14.49 -5.64 19.63
N LYS A 492 14.04 -4.57 20.29
CA LYS A 492 13.30 -4.68 21.54
C LYS A 492 11.92 -5.36 21.34
N MET A 493 11.20 -5.03 20.28
CA MET A 493 9.95 -5.74 19.92
C MET A 493 10.20 -7.22 19.60
N LEU A 494 11.31 -7.55 18.94
CA LEU A 494 11.66 -8.93 18.64
C LEU A 494 11.88 -9.75 19.92
N GLN A 495 12.50 -9.14 20.94
CA GLN A 495 12.71 -9.75 22.25
C GLN A 495 11.41 -9.91 23.04
N ASP A 496 10.56 -8.89 23.04
CA ASP A 496 9.36 -8.86 23.90
C ASP A 496 8.15 -9.55 23.26
N CYS A 497 8.01 -9.45 21.95
CA CYS A 497 6.82 -9.83 21.19
C CYS A 497 7.17 -10.26 19.75
N GLY A 498 8.06 -11.23 19.58
CA GLY A 498 8.59 -11.63 18.27
C GLY A 498 7.56 -11.91 17.18
N SER A 499 6.40 -12.49 17.51
CA SER A 499 5.30 -12.74 16.55
C SER A 499 4.73 -11.45 15.92
N VAL A 500 4.77 -10.32 16.64
CA VAL A 500 4.31 -9.02 16.13
C VAL A 500 5.25 -8.51 15.01
N VAL A 501 6.54 -8.81 15.13
CA VAL A 501 7.56 -8.39 14.15
C VAL A 501 7.45 -9.20 12.85
N GLU A 502 6.87 -10.41 12.88
CA GLU A 502 6.66 -11.22 11.68
C GLU A 502 5.75 -10.54 10.65
N ASN A 503 4.84 -9.66 11.11
CA ASN A 503 3.97 -8.85 10.27
C ASN A 503 4.68 -7.74 9.52
N ILE A 504 5.87 -7.34 9.96
CA ILE A 504 6.66 -6.30 9.32
C ILE A 504 7.38 -6.96 8.15
N ILE A 505 6.92 -6.71 6.94
CA ILE A 505 7.47 -7.29 5.73
C ILE A 505 8.58 -6.43 5.11
N GLY A 506 8.74 -5.17 5.52
CA GLY A 506 9.82 -4.32 5.00
C GLY A 506 9.68 -2.85 5.33
N PHE A 507 10.34 -2.02 4.53
CA PHE A 507 10.37 -0.56 4.71
C PHE A 507 9.95 0.18 3.43
N SER A 508 9.40 1.37 3.61
CA SER A 508 9.17 2.36 2.56
C SER A 508 10.06 3.55 2.85
N TYR A 509 10.97 3.88 1.95
CA TYR A 509 11.89 4.98 2.08
C TYR A 509 11.48 6.13 1.17
N PHE A 510 10.95 7.20 1.78
CA PHE A 510 10.70 8.46 1.08
C PHE A 510 12.01 9.23 0.94
N GLY A 511 12.76 8.95 -0.13
CA GLY A 511 14.10 9.53 -0.24
C GLY A 511 15.02 9.06 -1.35
N ILE A 512 14.59 8.29 -2.36
CA ILE A 512 15.54 7.78 -3.39
C ILE A 512 16.37 8.92 -3.96
N ASN A 513 15.73 10.03 -4.34
CA ASN A 513 16.41 11.18 -4.90
C ASN A 513 17.38 11.86 -3.92
N HIS A 514 17.07 11.89 -2.63
CA HIS A 514 18.00 12.39 -1.61
C HIS A 514 19.20 11.45 -1.45
N ASP A 515 18.98 10.14 -1.45
CA ASP A 515 20.05 9.14 -1.36
C ASP A 515 20.98 9.20 -2.58
N GLN A 516 20.43 9.39 -3.79
CA GLN A 516 21.23 9.64 -5.00
C GLN A 516 22.21 10.79 -4.79
N ILE A 517 21.73 11.93 -4.27
CA ILE A 517 22.56 13.12 -4.07
C ILE A 517 23.60 12.90 -2.96
N MET A 518 23.17 12.33 -1.83
CA MET A 518 24.02 12.15 -0.66
C MET A 518 25.13 11.12 -0.88
N SER A 519 24.80 10.03 -1.57
CA SER A 519 25.69 8.89 -1.80
C SER A 519 26.61 9.11 -3.02
N ASN A 520 26.32 10.10 -3.87
CA ASN A 520 27.02 10.33 -5.14
C ASN A 520 27.29 11.82 -5.38
N GLN A 521 27.83 12.54 -4.38
CA GLN A 521 27.96 14.01 -4.42
C GLN A 521 28.75 14.56 -5.63
N SER A 522 29.67 13.78 -6.19
CA SER A 522 30.44 14.16 -7.38
C SER A 522 29.64 14.05 -8.68
N ASP A 523 28.69 13.12 -8.74
CA ASP A 523 27.81 12.91 -9.91
C ASP A 523 26.44 12.32 -9.48
N PRO A 524 25.53 13.16 -8.95
CA PRO A 524 24.19 12.69 -8.54
C PRO A 524 23.33 12.15 -9.69
N LYS A 525 23.69 12.45 -10.95
CA LYS A 525 22.91 12.07 -12.14
C LYS A 525 23.15 10.62 -12.54
N ASN A 526 24.33 10.08 -12.20
CA ASN A 526 24.74 8.70 -12.46
C ASN A 526 25.11 8.02 -11.14
N PRO A 527 24.12 7.71 -10.27
CA PRO A 527 24.40 7.13 -8.97
C PRO A 527 25.08 5.76 -9.11
N THR A 528 26.16 5.56 -8.36
CA THR A 528 26.86 4.27 -8.27
C THR A 528 26.62 3.55 -6.95
N ASN A 529 26.09 4.26 -5.93
CA ASN A 529 25.83 3.75 -4.58
C ASN A 529 24.51 4.32 -4.00
N PHE A 530 23.91 3.61 -3.03
CA PHE A 530 22.73 4.05 -2.27
C PHE A 530 22.90 3.74 -0.78
N ASN A 531 23.72 4.53 -0.08
CA ASN A 531 24.14 4.22 1.28
C ASN A 531 22.96 4.06 2.25
N TYR A 532 21.91 4.88 2.12
CA TYR A 532 20.76 4.80 3.03
C TYR A 532 19.86 3.62 2.69
N GLY A 533 19.53 3.42 1.41
CA GLY A 533 18.77 2.27 0.96
C GLY A 533 19.44 0.94 1.30
N GLU A 534 20.76 0.83 1.08
CA GLU A 534 21.55 -0.36 1.41
C GLU A 534 21.56 -0.66 2.92
N ASN A 535 21.64 0.39 3.76
CA ASN A 535 21.55 0.24 5.21
C ASN A 535 20.19 -0.32 5.64
N ILE A 536 19.10 0.23 5.10
CA ILE A 536 17.74 -0.24 5.38
C ILE A 536 17.56 -1.68 4.89
N GLN A 537 18.05 -2.00 3.69
CA GLN A 537 17.99 -3.35 3.13
C GLN A 537 18.75 -4.36 4.01
N LYS A 538 19.90 -3.95 4.54
CA LYS A 538 20.64 -4.75 5.52
C LYS A 538 19.82 -4.95 6.81
N THR A 539 19.16 -3.93 7.33
CA THR A 539 18.26 -4.07 8.50
C THR A 539 17.14 -5.08 8.22
N ILE A 540 16.54 -5.09 7.02
CA ILE A 540 15.58 -6.13 6.62
C ILE A 540 16.24 -7.51 6.71
N GLY A 541 17.42 -7.68 6.11
CA GLY A 541 18.17 -8.93 6.13
C GLY A 541 18.47 -9.43 7.54
N ASP A 542 19.06 -8.59 8.38
CA ASP A 542 19.54 -8.96 9.71
C ASP A 542 18.39 -9.18 10.71
N LEU A 543 17.34 -8.36 10.66
CA LEU A 543 16.27 -8.38 11.68
C LEU A 543 15.14 -9.32 11.31
N LEU A 544 14.79 -9.41 10.02
CA LEU A 544 13.58 -10.11 9.58
C LEU A 544 13.84 -11.51 9.03
N THR A 545 15.05 -11.80 8.52
CA THR A 545 15.39 -13.12 7.95
C THR A 545 15.52 -14.22 9.00
N PRO A 546 16.18 -14.01 10.17
CA PRO A 546 16.34 -15.06 11.18
C PRO A 546 15.02 -15.59 11.75
N LEU A 547 13.94 -14.79 11.70
CA LEU A 547 12.60 -15.22 12.09
C LEU A 547 12.10 -16.39 11.21
N MET A 548 12.46 -16.42 9.92
CA MET A 548 11.97 -17.45 8.99
C MET A 548 12.59 -18.83 9.23
N ASN A 549 13.86 -18.88 9.64
CA ASN A 549 14.54 -20.15 9.88
C ASN A 549 14.01 -20.89 11.12
N LYS A 550 13.41 -20.17 12.08
CA LYS A 550 12.80 -20.76 13.27
C LYS A 550 11.40 -21.33 13.01
N THR A 551 10.68 -20.80 12.03
CA THR A 551 9.30 -21.24 11.70
C THR A 551 9.28 -22.46 10.78
N LYS A 552 10.30 -22.62 9.92
CA LYS A 552 10.46 -23.84 9.09
C LYS A 552 10.88 -25.08 9.88
N SER A 553 11.45 -24.92 11.08
CA SER A 553 11.88 -26.02 11.94
C SER A 553 10.84 -26.45 12.99
N LYS A 554 9.61 -25.94 12.91
CA LYS A 554 8.47 -26.32 13.76
C LYS A 554 7.29 -26.77 12.89
#